data_AF-A0A969N0F2-F1
#
_entry.id   AF-A0A969N0F2-F1
#
_cell.length_a   1.000
_cell.length_b   1.000
_cell.length_c   1.000
_cell.angle_alpha   90.00
_cell.angle_beta   90.00
_cell.angle_gamma   90.00
#
_symmetry.space_group_name_H-M   'P 1'
#
loop_
_entity.id
_entity.type
_entity.pdbx_description
1 polymer ?
#
loop_
_entity_poly.entity_id
_entity_poly.type
_entity_poly.pdbx_seq_one_letter_code
_entity_poly.pdbx_strand_id
1 'polypeptide(L)'
;MAIRQRRYSKEEIARRGQELYESGIRQQVEAGNEGKIVAIDIETGDFEVDENVVPATNRLFERHPDAQPWVIRIGHRAVDHFGARCLKKNQ
;
A
#
# COMPACT_ATOMS: atom_id res chain seq x y z
N MET A 1 -15.77 13.62 7.84
CA MET A 1 -14.80 13.01 6.93
C MET A 1 -14.06 14.13 6.21
N ALA A 2 -12.73 14.19 6.31
CA ALA A 2 -11.96 15.11 5.49
C ALA A 2 -12.07 14.68 4.02
N ILE A 3 -12.33 15.61 3.12
CA ILE A 3 -12.37 15.32 1.67
C ILE A 3 -10.92 15.18 1.21
N ARG A 4 -10.47 13.94 0.98
CA ARG A 4 -9.12 13.66 0.48
C ARG A 4 -9.07 13.93 -1.02
N GLN A 5 -8.39 15.01 -1.41
CA GLN A 5 -8.14 15.31 -2.82
C GLN A 5 -6.82 14.69 -3.28
N ARG A 6 -6.85 14.02 -4.43
CA ARG A 6 -5.64 13.50 -5.08
C ARG A 6 -4.83 14.68 -5.63
N ARG A 7 -3.57 14.79 -5.22
CA ARG A 7 -2.65 15.87 -5.62
C ARG A 7 -1.81 15.53 -6.85
N TYR A 8 -1.61 14.24 -7.12
CA TYR A 8 -0.75 13.73 -8.19
C TYR A 8 -1.54 12.90 -9.23
N SER A 9 -0.98 12.74 -10.43
CA SER A 9 -1.54 11.80 -11.40
C SER A 9 -1.33 10.36 -10.91
N LYS A 10 -2.08 9.40 -11.48
CA LYS A 10 -1.93 7.98 -11.08
C LYS A 10 -0.53 7.46 -11.39
N GLU A 11 0.04 7.91 -12.50
CA GLU A 11 1.37 7.54 -12.98
C GLU A 11 2.44 8.06 -12.04
N GLU A 12 2.33 9.31 -11.58
CA GLU A 12 3.29 9.90 -10.65
C GLU A 12 3.22 9.27 -9.26
N ILE A 13 2.00 8.95 -8.78
CA ILE A 13 1.81 8.19 -7.54
C ILE A 13 2.51 6.83 -7.64
N ALA A 14 2.30 6.11 -8.74
CA ALA A 14 2.92 4.81 -8.95
C ALA A 14 4.45 4.89 -9.04
N ARG A 15 4.98 5.88 -9.77
CA ARG A 15 6.43 6.09 -9.92
C ARG A 15 7.09 6.36 -8.58
N ARG A 16 6.56 7.31 -7.79
CA ARG A 16 7.10 7.67 -6.48
C ARG A 16 6.98 6.55 -5.46
N GLY A 17 5.82 5.92 -5.39
CA GLY A 17 5.59 4.80 -4.47
C GLY A 17 6.55 3.64 -4.74
N GLN A 18 6.75 3.29 -6.02
CA GLN A 18 7.71 2.27 -6.42
C GLN A 18 9.16 2.66 -6.06
N GLU A 19 9.55 3.91 -6.29
CA GLU A 19 10.88 4.42 -5.93
C GLU A 19 11.14 4.34 -4.42
N LEU A 20 10.17 4.74 -3.59
CA LEU A 20 10.25 4.62 -2.12
C LEU A 20 10.32 3.16 -1.67
N TYR A 21 9.55 2.28 -2.32
CA TYR A 21 9.57 0.86 -2.02
C TYR A 21 10.94 0.24 -2.29
N GLU A 22 11.46 0.39 -3.51
CA GLU A 22 12.73 -0.22 -3.92
C GLU A 22 13.95 0.40 -3.23
N SER A 23 13.93 1.71 -2.95
CA SER A 23 15.09 2.41 -2.37
C SER A 23 15.36 2.08 -0.90
N GLY A 24 14.34 1.67 -0.13
CA GLY A 24 14.56 1.39 1.29
C GLY A 24 13.47 0.62 2.02
N ILE A 25 12.19 0.81 1.68
CA ILE A 25 11.09 0.17 2.43
C ILE A 25 11.14 -1.35 2.24
N ARG A 26 11.45 -1.82 1.02
CA ARG A 26 11.57 -3.24 0.68
C ARG A 26 12.49 -4.01 1.64
N GLN A 27 13.66 -3.46 1.94
CA GLN A 27 14.63 -4.11 2.85
C GLN A 27 14.11 -4.20 4.30
N GLN A 28 13.23 -3.28 4.70
CA GLN A 28 12.65 -3.24 6.04
C GLN A 28 11.45 -4.18 6.17
N VAL A 29 10.68 -4.37 5.10
CA VAL A 29 9.40 -5.09 5.17
C VAL A 29 9.45 -6.50 4.61
N GLU A 30 10.38 -6.87 3.72
CA GLU A 30 10.35 -8.19 3.07
C GLU A 30 10.54 -9.36 4.05
N ALA A 31 11.40 -9.21 5.07
CA ALA A 31 11.66 -10.26 6.02
C ALA A 31 10.42 -10.58 6.87
N GLY A 32 9.77 -11.72 6.58
CA GLY A 32 8.62 -12.23 7.36
C GLY A 32 7.26 -11.59 7.02
N ASN A 33 7.18 -10.75 5.98
CA ASN A 33 5.90 -10.15 5.53
C ASN A 33 5.58 -10.45 4.07
N GLU A 34 6.17 -11.48 3.47
CA GLU A 34 5.80 -11.93 2.12
C GLU A 34 4.27 -12.13 2.03
N GLY A 35 3.67 -11.62 0.95
CA GLY A 35 2.23 -11.69 0.72
C GLY A 35 1.39 -10.67 1.49
N LYS A 36 1.96 -9.92 2.45
CA LYS A 36 1.26 -8.81 3.12
C LYS A 36 1.21 -7.56 2.23
N ILE A 37 0.35 -6.64 2.61
CA ILE A 37 0.16 -5.34 2.00
C ILE A 37 1.03 -4.32 2.71
N VAL A 38 1.70 -3.46 1.93
CA VAL A 38 2.29 -2.23 2.43
C VAL A 38 1.57 -1.04 1.78
N ALA A 39 1.11 -0.11 2.60
CA ALA A 39 0.56 1.18 2.19
C ALA A 39 1.59 2.26 2.50
N ILE A 40 1.99 3.02 1.49
CA ILE A 40 3.07 4.02 1.57
C ILE A 40 2.47 5.38 1.22
N ASP A 41 2.68 6.37 2.07
CA ASP A 41 2.42 7.77 1.69
C ASP A 41 3.57 8.29 0.82
N ILE A 42 3.27 8.62 -0.43
CA ILE A 42 4.30 8.99 -1.41
C ILE A 42 4.97 10.34 -1.15
N GLU A 43 4.40 11.16 -0.25
CA GLU A 43 4.96 12.48 0.08
C GLU A 43 5.94 12.41 1.24
N THR A 44 5.69 11.54 2.21
CA THR A 44 6.50 11.43 3.43
C THR A 44 7.42 10.21 3.42
N GLY A 45 7.05 9.15 2.70
CA GLY A 45 7.69 7.85 2.78
C GLY A 45 7.25 7.02 3.99
N ASP A 46 6.35 7.55 4.83
CA ASP A 46 5.76 6.78 5.93
C ASP A 46 4.91 5.63 5.39
N PHE A 47 5.00 4.49 6.05
CA PHE A 47 4.34 3.28 5.58
C PHE A 47 3.74 2.44 6.71
N GLU A 48 2.72 1.67 6.36
CA GLU A 48 2.05 0.73 7.24
C GLU A 48 1.95 -0.64 6.55
N VAL A 49 2.13 -1.71 7.31
CA VAL A 49 2.08 -3.10 6.83
C VAL A 49 0.90 -3.81 7.48
N ASP A 50 0.09 -4.50 6.68
CA ASP A 50 -1.02 -5.34 7.16
C ASP A 50 -1.31 -6.49 6.19
N GLU A 51 -2.10 -7.48 6.60
CA GLU A 51 -2.52 -8.59 5.74
C GLU A 51 -3.50 -8.15 4.65
N ASN A 52 -4.25 -7.07 4.87
CA ASN A 52 -5.29 -6.60 3.95
C ASN A 52 -5.12 -5.10 3.63
N VAL A 53 -5.60 -4.69 2.44
CA VAL A 53 -5.43 -3.32 1.93
C VAL A 53 -6.13 -2.27 2.80
N VAL A 54 -7.37 -2.54 3.22
CA VAL A 54 -8.19 -1.62 4.03
C VAL A 54 -7.52 -1.29 5.37
N PRO A 55 -7.15 -2.26 6.23
CA PRO A 55 -6.49 -1.95 7.51
C PRO A 55 -5.14 -1.26 7.35
N ALA A 56 -4.29 -1.65 6.40
CA ALA A 56 -3.03 -0.95 6.12
C ALA A 56 -3.27 0.53 5.79
N THR A 57 -4.23 0.78 4.90
CA THR A 57 -4.56 2.13 4.44
C THR A 57 -5.23 2.96 5.55
N ASN A 58 -6.07 2.36 6.38
CA ASN A 58 -6.71 3.04 7.51
C ASN A 58 -5.69 3.49 8.55
N ARG A 59 -4.75 2.62 8.95
CA ARG A 59 -3.68 2.98 9.88
C ARG A 59 -2.80 4.10 9.33
N LEU A 60 -2.49 4.05 8.03
CA LEU A 60 -1.74 5.12 7.37
C LEU A 60 -2.50 6.45 7.46
N PHE A 61 -3.82 6.44 7.25
CA PHE A 61 -4.65 7.63 7.38
C PHE A 61 -4.90 8.11 8.82
N GLU A 62 -4.84 7.21 9.81
CA GLU A 62 -4.89 7.60 11.22
C GLU A 62 -3.66 8.40 11.62
N ARG A 63 -2.49 8.04 11.07
CA ARG A 63 -1.23 8.76 11.28
C ARG A 63 -1.11 10.01 10.41
N HIS A 64 -1.53 9.91 9.14
CA HIS A 64 -1.42 10.94 8.13
C HIS A 64 -2.79 11.16 7.45
N PRO A 65 -3.67 11.99 8.01
CA PRO A 65 -5.03 12.20 7.50
C PRO A 65 -5.08 12.63 6.03
N ASP A 66 -4.04 13.32 5.58
CA ASP A 66 -3.89 13.88 4.22
C ASP A 66 -2.96 13.07 3.31
N ALA A 67 -2.55 11.85 3.69
CA ALA A 67 -1.65 11.00 2.90
C ALA A 67 -2.10 10.80 1.43
N GLN A 68 -1.15 10.63 0.53
CA GLN A 68 -1.34 10.20 -0.86
C GLN A 68 -0.90 8.72 -0.99
N PRO A 69 -1.74 7.75 -0.60
CA PRO A 69 -1.31 6.37 -0.48
C PRO A 69 -1.06 5.71 -1.84
N TRP A 70 0.03 4.96 -1.90
CA TRP A 70 0.30 3.93 -2.91
C TRP A 70 0.46 2.58 -2.21
N VAL A 71 -0.08 1.52 -2.80
CA VAL A 71 -0.20 0.22 -2.15
C VAL A 71 0.42 -0.87 -3.04
N ILE A 72 1.22 -1.74 -2.45
CA ILE A 72 1.81 -2.92 -3.10
C ILE A 72 1.70 -4.15 -2.19
N ARG A 73 1.65 -5.34 -2.78
CA ARG A 73 1.76 -6.62 -2.06
C ARG A 73 3.21 -7.10 -2.10
N ILE A 74 3.80 -7.28 -0.92
CA ILE A 74 5.22 -7.64 -0.75
C ILE A 74 5.49 -8.98 -1.43
N GLY A 75 6.50 -9.03 -2.30
CA GLY A 75 6.88 -10.22 -3.07
C GLY A 75 6.00 -10.52 -4.30
N HIS A 76 5.02 -9.68 -4.63
CA HIS A 76 4.10 -9.91 -5.75
C HIS A 76 4.05 -8.76 -6.75
N ARG A 77 3.81 -9.09 -8.03
CA ARG A 77 3.67 -8.10 -9.12
C ARG A 77 2.34 -7.33 -9.11
N ALA A 78 1.35 -7.82 -8.39
CA ALA A 78 0.01 -7.24 -8.32
C ALA A 78 -0.53 -7.32 -6.88
N VAL A 79 -1.30 -6.31 -6.48
CA VAL A 79 -1.94 -6.24 -5.16
C VAL A 79 -3.01 -7.31 -5.01
N ASP A 80 -3.85 -7.47 -6.04
CA ASP A 80 -4.91 -8.46 -6.10
C ASP A 80 -4.97 -9.12 -7.47
N HIS A 81 -5.49 -10.35 -7.50
CA HIS A 81 -5.77 -11.08 -8.72
C HIS A 81 -7.27 -11.33 -8.84
N PHE A 82 -7.89 -10.78 -9.89
CA PHE A 82 -9.32 -10.98 -10.15
C PHE A 82 -9.52 -12.21 -11.04
N GLY A 83 -10.16 -13.26 -10.49
CA GLY A 83 -10.47 -14.50 -11.21
C GLY A 83 -11.44 -15.39 -10.42
N ALA A 84 -11.94 -16.49 -11.01
CA ALA A 84 -12.95 -17.38 -10.42
C ALA A 84 -12.58 -18.01 -9.05
N ARG A 85 -11.35 -17.79 -8.57
CA ARG A 85 -10.83 -18.27 -7.28
C ARG A 85 -10.93 -17.23 -6.14
N CYS A 86 -11.45 -16.02 -6.40
CA CYS A 86 -11.51 -14.93 -5.41
C CYS A 86 -12.69 -14.99 -4.44
N LEU A 87 -13.54 -16.02 -4.49
CA LEU A 87 -14.52 -16.26 -3.43
C LEU A 87 -13.77 -16.72 -2.18
N LYS A 88 -13.41 -15.77 -1.30
CA LYS A 88 -12.99 -16.07 0.07
C LYS A 88 -14.08 -16.97 0.67
N LYS A 89 -13.73 -18.21 1.04
CA LYS A 89 -14.61 -19.01 1.90
C LYS A 89 -14.62 -18.31 3.25
N ASN A 90 -15.75 -17.68 3.58
CA ASN A 90 -16.02 -17.28 4.95
C ASN A 90 -16.06 -18.57 5.79
N GLN A 91 -15.18 -18.67 6.79
CA GLN A 91 -15.34 -19.63 7.89
C GLN A 91 -16.22 -19.00 8.97
#